data_AF-A0A318QHS0-F1
#
_entry.id   AF-A0A318QHS0-F1
#
_cell.length_a   1.000
_cell.length_b   1.000
_cell.length_c   1.000
_cell.angle_alpha   90.00
_cell.angle_beta   90.00
_cell.angle_gamma   90.00
#
_symmetry.space_group_name_H-M   'P 1'
#
loop_
_entity.id
_entity.type
_entity.pdbx_description
1 polymer ?
#
loop_
_entity_poly.entity_id
_entity_poly.type
_entity_poly.pdbx_seq_one_letter_code
_entity_poly.pdbx_strand_id
1 'polypeptide(L)'
;MSLTDTLKTEYLKILSGYDINFFDRTTVVEGIAGYSDIFLPGAPAEWKSGRRVMIVGRETRGWKRPASTGSYDTLERHIDAMVECHTNFSARHGSKKKQNRGETFWNFMRSVGDIVGDGNVAWCNLFCMDFKDTMPQPGQPHYDTVKSLSAQLLKAEINVLQPDVIIFANGGHLYLSGESFSHSPAQKVCALTGDLLESLTRQS
;
A
#
# COMPACT_ATOMS: atom_id res chain seq x y z
N MET A 1 20.90 -7.05 -4.39
CA MET A 1 19.52 -7.00 -4.90
C MET A 1 18.92 -5.68 -4.44
N SER A 2 18.22 -4.92 -5.29
CA SER A 2 17.64 -3.65 -4.86
C SER A 2 16.49 -3.89 -3.86
N LEU A 3 16.07 -2.85 -3.12
CA LEU A 3 14.88 -2.95 -2.25
C LEU A 3 13.64 -3.33 -3.07
N THR A 4 13.48 -2.75 -4.26
CA THR A 4 12.38 -3.06 -5.17
C THR A 4 12.41 -4.52 -5.65
N ASP A 5 13.58 -5.06 -6.00
CA ASP A 5 13.69 -6.48 -6.40
C ASP A 5 13.38 -7.42 -5.23
N THR A 6 13.74 -7.01 -4.01
CA THR A 6 13.43 -7.76 -2.79
C THR A 6 11.91 -7.75 -2.53
N LEU A 7 11.26 -6.58 -2.67
CA LEU A 7 9.79 -6.49 -2.61
C LEU A 7 9.11 -7.37 -3.65
N LYS A 8 9.55 -7.31 -4.92
CA LYS A 8 9.01 -8.16 -5.99
C LYS A 8 9.12 -9.65 -5.67
N THR A 9 10.24 -10.06 -5.06
CA THR A 9 10.45 -11.44 -4.61
C THR A 9 9.45 -11.83 -3.50
N GLU A 10 9.24 -10.97 -2.51
CA GLU A 10 8.25 -11.22 -1.45
C GLU A 10 6.81 -11.20 -1.98
N TYR A 11 6.49 -10.30 -2.92
CA TYR A 11 5.19 -10.28 -3.59
C TYR A 11 4.96 -11.58 -4.36
N LEU A 12 5.95 -12.08 -5.10
CA LEU A 12 5.83 -13.35 -5.82
C LEU A 12 5.54 -14.51 -4.86
N LYS A 13 6.26 -14.59 -3.74
CA LYS A 13 6.02 -15.60 -2.70
C LYS A 13 4.59 -15.53 -2.15
N ILE A 14 4.09 -14.34 -1.83
CA ILE A 14 2.73 -14.16 -1.31
C ILE A 14 1.68 -14.49 -2.37
N LEU A 15 1.80 -13.92 -3.57
CA LEU A 15 0.79 -14.01 -4.62
C LEU A 15 0.74 -15.40 -5.28
N SER A 16 1.84 -16.15 -5.27
CA SER A 16 1.85 -17.55 -5.73
C SER A 16 0.97 -18.49 -4.88
N GLY A 17 0.56 -18.06 -3.69
CA GLY A 17 -0.42 -18.77 -2.86
C GLY A 17 -1.88 -18.58 -3.30
N TYR A 18 -2.14 -17.78 -4.33
CA TYR A 18 -3.47 -17.46 -4.84
C TYR A 18 -3.63 -17.92 -6.29
N ASP A 19 -4.86 -18.22 -6.71
CA ASP A 19 -5.16 -18.47 -8.12
C ASP A 19 -4.88 -17.20 -8.93
N ILE A 20 -4.10 -17.31 -10.01
CA ILE A 20 -3.77 -16.17 -10.88
C ILE A 20 -5.02 -15.48 -11.45
N ASN A 21 -6.12 -16.23 -11.64
CA ASN A 21 -7.40 -15.68 -12.09
C ASN A 21 -8.00 -14.70 -11.09
N PHE A 22 -7.61 -14.74 -9.81
CA PHE A 22 -8.01 -13.77 -8.80
C PHE A 22 -7.49 -12.36 -9.10
N PHE A 23 -6.41 -12.23 -9.88
CA PHE A 23 -5.84 -10.94 -10.27
C PHE A 23 -6.30 -10.48 -11.66
N ASP A 24 -6.87 -11.38 -12.45
CA ASP A 24 -7.37 -11.04 -13.78
C ASP A 24 -8.84 -10.57 -13.71
N ARG A 25 -9.03 -9.28 -14.00
CA ARG A 25 -10.33 -8.58 -14.00
C ARG A 25 -11.23 -8.94 -15.18
N THR A 26 -10.71 -9.68 -16.16
CA THR A 26 -11.47 -10.17 -17.31
C THR A 26 -12.04 -11.58 -17.09
N THR A 27 -11.70 -12.21 -15.97
CA THR A 27 -12.15 -13.56 -15.64
C THR A 27 -13.62 -13.62 -15.22
N VAL A 28 -14.17 -14.83 -15.30
CA VAL A 28 -15.52 -15.19 -14.84
C VAL A 28 -15.62 -15.42 -13.33
N VAL A 29 -14.58 -15.11 -12.53
CA VAL A 29 -14.66 -15.27 -11.07
C VAL A 29 -15.71 -14.29 -10.54
N GLU A 30 -16.80 -14.83 -10.00
CA GLU A 30 -17.92 -14.03 -9.53
C GLU A 30 -17.45 -13.04 -8.46
N GLY A 31 -17.86 -11.77 -8.61
CA GLY A 31 -17.54 -10.70 -7.67
C GLY A 31 -16.14 -10.07 -7.81
N ILE A 32 -15.19 -10.68 -8.54
CA ILE A 32 -13.84 -10.10 -8.68
C ILE A 32 -13.81 -8.84 -9.54
N ALA A 33 -14.71 -8.75 -10.53
CA ALA A 33 -14.83 -7.60 -11.42
C ALA A 33 -15.18 -6.28 -10.69
N GLY A 34 -15.64 -6.37 -9.44
CA GLY A 34 -15.84 -5.20 -8.59
C GLY A 34 -14.57 -4.63 -7.99
N TYR A 35 -13.46 -5.39 -7.97
CA TYR A 35 -12.19 -4.92 -7.40
C TYR A 35 -11.31 -4.20 -8.42
N SER A 36 -10.50 -3.26 -7.93
CA SER A 36 -9.38 -2.68 -8.67
C SER A 36 -8.30 -3.71 -9.00
N ASP A 37 -7.32 -3.36 -9.83
CA ASP A 37 -6.08 -4.14 -9.91
C ASP A 37 -5.33 -4.08 -8.57
N ILE A 38 -4.41 -5.02 -8.36
CA ILE A 38 -3.61 -5.10 -7.14
C ILE A 38 -2.62 -3.94 -7.04
N PHE A 39 -2.62 -3.26 -5.91
CA PHE A 39 -1.69 -2.21 -5.56
C PHE A 39 -0.43 -2.84 -4.94
N LEU A 40 0.69 -2.74 -5.66
CA LEU A 40 1.99 -3.25 -5.25
C LEU A 40 3.01 -2.11 -5.22
N PRO A 41 3.37 -1.60 -4.03
CA PRO A 41 4.37 -0.56 -3.87
C PRO A 41 5.75 -0.95 -4.38
N GLY A 42 6.40 -0.04 -5.10
CA GLY A 42 7.86 -0.03 -5.27
C GLY A 42 8.56 0.61 -4.07
N ALA A 43 9.88 0.43 -3.99
CA ALA A 43 10.73 1.09 -3.01
C ALA A 43 11.46 2.29 -3.64
N PRO A 44 11.91 3.26 -2.82
CA PRO A 44 13.01 4.14 -3.22
C PRO A 44 14.21 3.31 -3.68
N ALA A 45 14.96 3.81 -4.67
CA ALA A 45 16.14 3.10 -5.20
C ALA A 45 17.13 2.74 -4.07
N GLU A 46 17.31 3.67 -3.14
CA GLU A 46 18.00 3.49 -1.88
C GLU A 46 17.48 4.51 -0.86
N TRP A 47 17.55 4.17 0.43
CA TRP A 47 17.34 5.14 1.49
C TRP A 47 18.53 6.11 1.53
N LYS A 48 18.25 7.41 1.60
CA LYS A 48 19.28 8.42 1.83
C LYS A 48 19.63 8.45 3.33
N SER A 49 20.75 9.09 3.66
CA SER A 49 21.05 9.38 5.07
C SER A 49 19.91 10.19 5.69
N GLY A 50 19.43 9.75 6.86
CA GLY A 50 18.29 10.36 7.54
C GLY A 50 17.28 9.33 8.05
N ARG A 51 16.14 9.83 8.51
CA ARG A 51 15.07 9.03 9.10
C ARG A 51 14.10 8.56 8.02
N ARG A 52 13.90 7.25 7.93
CA ARG A 52 13.05 6.60 6.92
C ARG A 52 11.60 6.59 7.39
N VAL A 53 10.72 7.20 6.61
CA VAL A 53 9.30 7.30 6.93
C VAL A 53 8.48 6.54 5.91
N MET A 54 7.63 5.64 6.37
CA MET A 54 6.62 4.98 5.56
C MET A 54 5.26 5.61 5.85
N ILE A 55 4.58 6.09 4.82
CA ILE A 55 3.23 6.63 4.91
C ILE A 55 2.26 5.60 4.36
N VAL A 56 1.28 5.21 5.16
CA VAL A 56 0.25 4.23 4.80
C VAL A 56 -1.08 4.95 4.58
N GLY A 57 -1.52 4.99 3.32
CA GLY A 57 -2.83 5.47 2.90
C GLY A 57 -3.93 4.40 3.06
N ARG A 58 -5.13 4.70 2.60
CA ARG A 58 -6.30 3.81 2.75
C ARG A 58 -6.40 2.81 1.58
N GLU A 59 -6.69 3.34 0.39
CA GLU A 59 -6.71 2.64 -0.90
C GLU A 59 -6.43 3.67 -2.00
N THR A 60 -5.93 3.23 -3.15
CA THR A 60 -5.93 4.10 -4.34
C THR A 60 -7.16 3.81 -5.17
N ARG A 61 -8.11 4.74 -5.21
CA ARG A 61 -9.37 4.58 -5.93
C ARG A 61 -9.15 4.41 -7.43
N GLY A 62 -9.82 3.44 -8.02
CA GLY A 62 -9.74 3.06 -9.41
C GLY A 62 -8.36 2.58 -9.83
N TRP A 63 -7.58 1.98 -8.91
CA TRP A 63 -6.23 1.52 -9.23
C TRP A 63 -6.26 0.52 -10.37
N LYS A 64 -5.62 0.87 -11.48
CA LYS A 64 -5.64 0.05 -12.70
C LYS A 64 -4.26 0.04 -13.31
N ARG A 65 -3.87 -1.15 -13.76
CA ARG A 65 -2.70 -1.34 -14.58
C ARG A 65 -2.87 -0.54 -15.89
N PRO A 66 -1.86 0.22 -16.34
CA PRO A 66 -1.92 0.87 -17.63
C PRO A 66 -2.06 -0.17 -18.75
N ALA A 67 -2.90 0.10 -19.76
CA ALA A 67 -3.06 -0.79 -20.91
C ALA A 67 -1.74 -1.01 -21.69
N SER A 68 -0.76 -0.12 -21.53
CA SER A 68 0.56 -0.19 -22.16
C SER A 68 1.49 -1.27 -21.60
N THR A 69 1.16 -1.93 -20.49
CA THR A 69 2.05 -2.94 -19.86
C THR A 69 1.93 -4.34 -20.47
N GLY A 70 1.19 -4.52 -21.57
CA GLY A 70 1.10 -5.79 -22.31
C GLY A 70 0.14 -6.84 -21.70
N SER A 71 0.18 -8.07 -22.20
CA SER A 71 -0.70 -9.18 -21.77
C SER A 71 -0.41 -9.70 -20.36
N TYR A 72 -1.41 -10.36 -19.75
CA TYR A 72 -1.30 -11.15 -18.52
C TYR A 72 -0.83 -12.57 -18.88
N ASP A 73 0.47 -12.82 -18.90
CA ASP A 73 1.03 -14.14 -19.26
C ASP A 73 1.75 -14.83 -18.10
N THR A 74 2.38 -14.08 -17.18
CA THR A 74 2.92 -14.63 -15.92
C THR A 74 2.68 -13.72 -14.72
N LEU A 75 2.73 -14.30 -13.53
CA LEU A 75 2.57 -13.57 -12.27
C LEU A 75 3.71 -12.56 -12.05
N GLU A 76 4.94 -12.91 -12.43
CA GLU A 76 6.11 -12.03 -12.36
C GLU A 76 5.93 -10.79 -13.23
N ARG A 77 5.49 -10.97 -14.48
CA ARG A 77 5.21 -9.85 -15.38
C ARG A 77 4.07 -8.97 -14.85
N HIS A 78 3.08 -9.56 -14.18
CA HIS A 78 2.03 -8.79 -13.53
C HIS A 78 2.57 -7.96 -12.36
N ILE A 79 3.39 -8.55 -11.49
CA ILE A 79 4.05 -7.87 -10.37
C ILE A 79 4.91 -6.72 -10.88
N ASP A 80 5.74 -6.97 -11.91
CA ASP A 80 6.60 -5.94 -12.51
C ASP A 80 5.78 -4.74 -13.00
N ALA A 81 4.67 -5.00 -13.70
CA ALA A 81 3.80 -3.95 -14.22
C ALA A 81 3.13 -3.12 -13.10
N MET A 82 2.69 -3.76 -12.01
CA MET A 82 2.04 -3.06 -10.90
C MET A 82 3.03 -2.23 -10.08
N VAL A 83 4.25 -2.76 -9.85
CA VAL A 83 5.33 -2.02 -9.18
C VAL A 83 5.81 -0.85 -10.03
N GLU A 84 5.92 -1.01 -11.35
CA GLU A 84 6.25 0.08 -12.27
C GLU A 84 5.15 1.16 -12.26
N CYS A 85 3.87 0.75 -12.29
CA CYS A 85 2.73 1.66 -12.20
C CYS A 85 2.78 2.51 -10.91
N HIS A 86 3.01 1.86 -9.77
CA HIS A 86 3.19 2.55 -8.49
C HIS A 86 4.37 3.53 -8.52
N THR A 87 5.53 3.08 -9.01
CA THR A 87 6.75 3.88 -9.04
C THR A 87 6.55 5.16 -9.88
N ASN A 88 5.97 5.01 -11.06
CA ASN A 88 5.66 6.13 -11.96
C ASN A 88 4.62 7.09 -11.36
N PHE A 89 3.58 6.53 -10.73
CA PHE A 89 2.56 7.34 -10.06
C PHE A 89 3.14 8.13 -8.89
N SER A 90 3.94 7.48 -8.04
CA SER A 90 4.63 8.10 -6.91
C SER A 90 5.57 9.20 -7.37
N ALA A 91 6.39 8.96 -8.41
CA ALA A 91 7.30 9.96 -8.96
C ALA A 91 6.56 11.20 -9.51
N ARG A 92 5.43 10.99 -10.21
CA ARG A 92 4.60 12.09 -10.74
C ARG A 92 4.01 12.97 -9.63
N HIS A 93 3.64 12.40 -8.50
CA HIS A 93 3.05 13.16 -7.39
C HIS A 93 4.10 13.71 -6.42
N GLY A 94 5.21 13.01 -6.20
CA GLY A 94 6.33 13.44 -5.35
C GLY A 94 7.14 14.59 -5.96
N SER A 95 7.33 14.61 -7.28
CA SER A 95 8.12 15.65 -7.97
C SER A 95 7.47 17.04 -8.04
N LYS A 96 6.21 17.19 -7.58
CA LYS A 96 5.50 18.47 -7.62
C LYS A 96 6.05 19.42 -6.55
N LYS A 97 6.67 20.52 -6.98
CA LYS A 97 7.25 21.55 -6.09
C LYS A 97 6.25 22.41 -5.32
N LYS A 98 4.94 22.27 -5.56
CA LYS A 98 3.91 23.09 -4.94
C LYS A 98 2.78 22.23 -4.39
N GLN A 99 2.24 22.67 -3.25
CA GLN A 99 1.02 22.10 -2.72
C GLN A 99 -0.15 22.44 -3.64
N ASN A 100 -0.95 21.43 -3.98
CA ASN A 100 -2.10 21.59 -4.86
C ASN A 100 -3.39 21.39 -4.06
N ARG A 101 -4.38 22.24 -4.35
CA ARG A 101 -5.74 22.08 -3.79
C ARG A 101 -6.32 20.74 -4.24
N GLY A 102 -6.90 19.97 -3.31
CA GLY A 102 -7.49 18.65 -3.59
C GLY A 102 -6.52 17.47 -3.52
N GLU A 103 -5.22 17.70 -3.30
CA GLU A 103 -4.21 16.64 -3.17
C GLU A 103 -3.73 16.48 -1.71
N THR A 104 -4.62 16.52 -0.72
CA THR A 104 -4.25 16.58 0.71
C THR A 104 -3.25 15.50 1.13
N PHE A 105 -3.46 14.25 0.70
CA PHE A 105 -2.54 13.15 0.98
C PHE A 105 -1.14 13.39 0.41
N TRP A 106 -1.05 13.87 -0.83
CA TRP A 106 0.22 14.16 -1.50
C TRP A 106 0.89 15.42 -0.95
N ASN A 107 0.12 16.43 -0.56
CA ASN A 107 0.64 17.58 0.18
C ASN A 107 1.28 17.13 1.49
N PHE A 108 0.62 16.22 2.22
CA PHE A 108 1.16 15.65 3.45
C PHE A 108 2.44 14.87 3.19
N MET A 109 2.48 13.98 2.19
CA MET A 109 3.69 13.24 1.82
C MET A 109 4.85 14.20 1.49
N ARG A 110 4.61 15.25 0.70
CA ARG A 110 5.63 16.26 0.38
C ARG A 110 6.14 16.98 1.61
N SER A 111 5.25 17.37 2.53
CA SER A 111 5.66 17.99 3.79
C SER A 111 6.49 17.07 4.70
N VAL A 112 6.26 15.75 4.64
CA VAL A 112 7.17 14.78 5.29
C VAL A 112 8.52 14.75 4.56
N GLY A 113 8.52 14.73 3.22
CA GLY A 113 9.73 14.82 2.39
C GLY A 113 10.56 16.07 2.67
N ASP A 114 9.94 17.23 2.88
CA ASP A 114 10.62 18.48 3.26
C ASP A 114 11.37 18.35 4.61
N ILE A 115 10.93 17.45 5.49
CA ILE A 115 11.52 17.22 6.82
C ILE A 115 12.63 16.17 6.78
N VAL A 116 12.39 15.03 6.11
CA VAL A 116 13.31 13.87 6.15
C VAL A 116 14.14 13.70 4.87
N GLY A 117 13.86 14.48 3.84
CA GLY A 117 14.38 14.36 2.49
C GLY A 117 13.50 13.47 1.61
N ASP A 118 13.27 13.87 0.35
CA ASP A 118 12.41 13.15 -0.62
C ASP A 118 12.80 11.68 -0.85
N GLY A 119 14.07 11.33 -0.65
CA GLY A 119 14.55 9.95 -0.77
C GLY A 119 14.27 9.07 0.46
N ASN A 120 13.67 9.64 1.51
CA ASN A 120 13.43 8.99 2.80
C ASN A 120 11.94 8.83 3.12
N VAL A 121 11.08 8.92 2.09
CA VAL A 121 9.63 8.68 2.21
C VAL A 121 9.21 7.53 1.30
N ALA A 122 8.59 6.50 1.87
CA ALA A 122 7.88 5.46 1.14
C ALA A 122 6.36 5.63 1.31
N TRP A 123 5.59 5.15 0.33
CA TRP A 123 4.13 5.17 0.37
C TRP A 123 3.52 3.83 0.00
N CYS A 124 2.63 3.36 0.87
CA CYS A 124 1.86 2.12 0.72
C CYS A 124 0.39 2.36 1.12
N ASN A 125 -0.47 1.35 1.06
CA ASN A 125 -1.89 1.45 1.43
C ASN A 125 -2.30 0.30 2.36
N LEU A 126 -3.35 0.53 3.15
CA LEU A 126 -3.95 -0.49 4.01
C LEU A 126 -4.60 -1.63 3.23
N PHE A 127 -5.30 -1.30 2.15
CA PHE A 127 -5.87 -2.28 1.24
C PHE A 127 -5.08 -2.31 -0.07
N CYS A 128 -4.76 -3.52 -0.53
CA CYS A 128 -4.10 -3.75 -1.80
C CYS A 128 -5.07 -3.66 -3.00
N MET A 129 -6.38 -3.53 -2.77
CA MET A 129 -7.39 -3.32 -3.81
C MET A 129 -8.52 -2.44 -3.26
N ASP A 130 -9.18 -1.68 -4.11
CA ASP A 130 -10.49 -1.10 -3.80
C ASP A 130 -11.62 -1.98 -4.30
N PHE A 131 -12.85 -1.73 -3.82
CA PHE A 131 -14.06 -2.27 -4.39
C PHE A 131 -14.93 -1.14 -4.94
N LYS A 132 -15.11 -1.09 -6.26
CA LYS A 132 -15.89 -0.07 -6.98
C LYS A 132 -15.50 1.35 -6.56
N ASP A 133 -14.20 1.65 -6.57
CA ASP A 133 -13.64 2.96 -6.22
C ASP A 133 -13.83 3.36 -4.73
N THR A 134 -14.08 2.38 -3.86
CA THR A 134 -14.26 2.58 -2.42
C THR A 134 -13.49 1.58 -1.58
N MET A 135 -13.23 1.91 -0.30
CA MET A 135 -12.63 0.96 0.64
C MET A 135 -13.45 -0.33 0.70
N PRO A 136 -12.83 -1.52 0.56
CA PRO A 136 -13.50 -2.79 0.76
C PRO A 136 -14.22 -2.87 2.12
N GLN A 137 -15.41 -3.44 2.14
CA GLN A 137 -16.26 -3.58 3.33
C GLN A 137 -16.62 -5.05 3.59
N PRO A 138 -16.81 -5.45 4.87
CA PRO A 138 -17.36 -6.75 5.21
C PRO A 138 -18.66 -7.04 4.46
N GLY A 139 -18.83 -8.30 4.02
CA GLY A 139 -19.99 -8.75 3.24
C GLY A 139 -19.88 -8.54 1.73
N GLN A 140 -18.85 -7.85 1.24
CA GLN A 140 -18.53 -7.83 -0.18
C GLN A 140 -17.88 -9.17 -0.59
N PRO A 141 -18.03 -9.59 -1.87
CA PRO A 141 -17.33 -10.78 -2.38
C PRO A 141 -15.84 -10.70 -2.09
N HIS A 142 -15.21 -11.82 -1.72
CA HIS A 142 -13.76 -11.92 -1.48
C HIS A 142 -13.16 -10.95 -0.45
N TYR A 143 -13.98 -10.26 0.38
CA TYR A 143 -13.49 -9.26 1.33
C TYR A 143 -12.42 -9.82 2.27
N ASP A 144 -12.64 -10.99 2.88
CA ASP A 144 -11.68 -11.59 3.81
C ASP A 144 -10.38 -11.99 3.12
N THR A 145 -10.46 -12.46 1.87
CA THR A 145 -9.30 -12.74 1.03
C THR A 145 -8.49 -11.47 0.78
N VAL A 146 -9.14 -10.38 0.38
CA VAL A 146 -8.48 -9.09 0.12
C VAL A 146 -7.91 -8.49 1.41
N LYS A 147 -8.62 -8.59 2.54
CA LYS A 147 -8.14 -8.16 3.86
C LYS A 147 -6.87 -8.91 4.26
N SER A 148 -6.90 -10.25 4.15
CA SER A 148 -5.75 -11.11 4.49
C SER A 148 -4.56 -10.85 3.56
N LEU A 149 -4.80 -10.75 2.25
CA LEU A 149 -3.76 -10.44 1.28
C LEU A 149 -3.13 -9.07 1.54
N SER A 150 -3.95 -8.06 1.82
CA SER A 150 -3.46 -6.71 2.14
C SER A 150 -2.56 -6.71 3.37
N ALA A 151 -2.93 -7.46 4.42
CA ALA A 151 -2.10 -7.62 5.62
C ALA A 151 -0.74 -8.26 5.31
N GLN A 152 -0.74 -9.33 4.50
CA GLN A 152 0.49 -10.04 4.13
C GLN A 152 1.44 -9.12 3.34
N LEU A 153 0.91 -8.39 2.36
CA LEU A 153 1.68 -7.46 1.53
C LEU A 153 2.24 -6.31 2.36
N LEU A 154 1.41 -5.66 3.19
CA LEU A 154 1.86 -4.56 4.05
C LEU A 154 2.92 -5.04 5.06
N LYS A 155 2.81 -6.27 5.58
CA LYS A 155 3.84 -6.87 6.45
C LYS A 155 5.16 -7.04 5.70
N ALA A 156 5.12 -7.57 4.48
CA ALA A 156 6.31 -7.74 3.64
C ALA A 156 6.95 -6.38 3.31
N GLU A 157 6.15 -5.37 2.98
CA GLU A 157 6.62 -4.00 2.75
C GLU A 157 7.36 -3.44 3.96
N ILE A 158 6.76 -3.53 5.15
CA ILE A 158 7.39 -3.07 6.40
C ILE A 158 8.71 -3.85 6.66
N ASN A 159 8.69 -5.17 6.47
CA ASN A 159 9.84 -6.03 6.72
C ASN A 159 11.00 -5.75 5.75
N VAL A 160 10.73 -5.45 4.48
CA VAL A 160 11.77 -5.15 3.49
C VAL A 160 12.26 -3.71 3.63
N LEU A 161 11.36 -2.76 3.81
CA LEU A 161 11.69 -1.34 3.85
C LEU A 161 12.33 -0.92 5.19
N GLN A 162 12.02 -1.62 6.27
CA GLN A 162 12.50 -1.36 7.63
C GLN A 162 12.39 0.13 8.01
N PRO A 163 11.22 0.78 7.88
CA PRO A 163 11.08 2.21 8.18
C PRO A 163 11.31 2.50 9.67
N ASP A 164 11.86 3.66 9.97
CA ASP A 164 12.04 4.11 11.36
C ASP A 164 10.74 4.68 11.95
N VAL A 165 9.83 5.13 11.09
CA VAL A 165 8.50 5.64 11.44
C VAL A 165 7.49 5.16 10.41
N ILE A 166 6.33 4.71 10.90
CA ILE A 166 5.16 4.43 10.07
C ILE A 166 4.06 5.43 10.45
N ILE A 167 3.51 6.13 9.45
CA ILE A 167 2.42 7.08 9.63
C ILE A 167 1.19 6.58 8.89
N PHE A 168 0.09 6.36 9.61
CA PHE A 168 -1.20 6.03 9.02
C PHE A 168 -1.97 7.32 8.70
N ALA A 169 -2.17 7.58 7.41
CA ALA A 169 -2.80 8.79 6.88
C ALA A 169 -4.06 8.44 6.07
N ASN A 170 -5.00 7.73 6.71
CA ASN A 170 -6.19 7.13 6.08
C ASN A 170 -7.50 7.93 6.25
N GLY A 171 -7.46 9.08 6.94
CA GLY A 171 -8.65 9.93 7.19
C GLY A 171 -9.53 9.42 8.34
N GLY A 172 -10.04 10.34 9.17
CA GLY A 172 -10.58 10.09 10.51
C GLY A 172 -11.92 9.35 10.66
N HIS A 173 -12.26 8.41 9.80
CA HIS A 173 -13.42 7.53 10.01
C HIS A 173 -13.04 6.06 9.78
N LEU A 174 -12.22 5.52 10.69
CA LEU A 174 -12.18 4.09 10.98
C LEU A 174 -12.90 3.89 12.32
N TYR A 175 -14.19 3.57 12.26
CA TYR A 175 -14.94 3.11 13.44
C TYR A 175 -14.55 1.67 13.71
N LEU A 176 -13.82 1.37 14.79
CA LEU A 176 -13.91 0.11 15.53
C LEU A 176 -13.50 0.33 17.00
N SER A 177 -14.06 -0.52 17.85
CA SER A 177 -14.23 -0.46 19.29
C SER A 177 -12.95 -0.24 20.12
N GLY A 178 -13.01 0.79 20.96
CA GLY A 178 -12.64 0.74 22.37
C GLY A 178 -11.23 0.29 22.73
N GLU A 179 -10.25 1.19 22.61
CA GLU A 179 -9.30 1.49 23.69
C GLU A 179 -8.52 2.77 23.36
N SER A 180 -8.63 3.75 24.25
CA SER A 180 -7.92 5.03 24.17
C SER A 180 -6.56 4.90 24.84
N PHE A 181 -5.46 5.13 24.10
CA PHE A 181 -4.14 5.29 24.72
C PHE A 181 -3.89 6.75 25.12
N SER A 182 -3.65 6.96 26.41
CA SER A 182 -3.23 8.24 26.99
C SER A 182 -1.80 8.61 26.56
N HIS A 183 -1.57 9.90 26.37
CA HIS A 183 -0.40 10.48 25.73
C HIS A 183 0.80 10.66 26.69
N SER A 184 2.01 10.40 26.19
CA SER A 184 3.29 10.93 26.70
C SER A 184 4.11 11.49 25.53
N PRO A 185 4.89 12.58 25.70
CA PRO A 185 5.29 13.46 24.59
C PRO A 185 6.39 12.95 23.64
N ALA A 186 6.86 11.70 23.77
CA ALA A 186 8.06 11.24 23.06
C ALA A 186 7.80 10.40 21.79
N GLN A 187 6.58 9.98 21.51
CA GLN A 187 6.28 9.14 20.34
C GLN A 187 4.92 9.54 19.74
N LYS A 188 4.96 10.28 18.63
CA LYS A 188 3.76 10.60 17.85
C LYS A 188 3.50 9.48 16.84
N VAL A 189 2.69 8.50 17.24
CA VAL A 189 2.06 7.52 16.33
C VAL A 189 0.55 7.76 16.44
N CYS A 190 -0.09 8.18 15.35
CA CYS A 190 -1.55 8.29 15.30
C CYS A 190 -2.17 6.91 15.08
N ALA A 191 -3.13 6.61 15.97
CA ALA A 191 -4.06 5.48 16.08
C ALA A 191 -4.10 4.41 14.96
N LEU A 192 -3.92 3.17 15.39
CA LEU A 192 -4.11 1.94 14.63
C LEU A 192 -5.39 1.23 15.05
N THR A 193 -6.04 0.53 14.12
CA THR A 193 -7.15 -0.38 14.39
C THR A 193 -6.67 -1.80 14.70
N GLY A 194 -7.32 -2.43 15.67
CA GLY A 194 -6.97 -3.74 16.24
C GLY A 194 -6.78 -4.86 15.23
N ASP A 195 -7.70 -5.11 14.30
CA ASP A 195 -7.65 -6.38 13.54
C ASP A 195 -6.49 -6.51 12.54
N LEU A 196 -6.25 -5.48 11.72
CA LEU A 196 -5.17 -5.54 10.72
C LEU A 196 -3.81 -5.40 11.42
N LEU A 197 -3.70 -4.57 12.46
CA LEU A 197 -2.47 -4.47 13.24
C LEU A 197 -2.20 -5.74 14.05
N GLU A 198 -3.21 -6.35 14.67
CA GLU A 198 -3.06 -7.64 15.37
C GLU A 198 -2.59 -8.73 14.42
N SER A 199 -3.07 -8.75 13.17
CA SER A 199 -2.53 -9.68 12.17
C SER A 199 -1.07 -9.39 11.82
N LEU A 200 -0.62 -8.13 11.91
CA LEU A 200 0.77 -7.73 11.72
C LEU A 200 1.64 -8.07 12.96
N THR A 201 1.10 -8.04 14.18
CA THR A 201 1.84 -8.21 15.44
C THR A 201 1.80 -9.61 16.06
N ARG A 202 0.82 -10.47 15.74
CA ARG A 202 0.63 -11.79 16.41
C ARG A 202 1.60 -12.91 16.00
N GLN A 203 2.73 -12.63 15.36
CA GLN A 203 3.76 -13.65 15.05
C GLN A 203 5.17 -13.07 15.15
N SER A 204 5.55 -12.63 16.35
CA SER A 204 6.95 -12.41 16.76
C SER A 204 7.33 -13.40 17.84
#